data_AF-A0A1V5GWA2-F1
#
_entry.id   AF-A0A1V5GWA2-F1
#
_cell.length_a   1.000
_cell.length_b   1.000
_cell.length_c   1.000
_cell.angle_alpha   90.00
_cell.angle_beta   90.00
_cell.angle_gamma   90.00
#
_symmetry.space_group_name_H-M   'P 1'
#
loop_
_entity.id
_entity.type
_entity.pdbx_description
1 polymer ?
#
loop_
_entity_poly.entity_id
_entity_poly.type
_entity_poly.pdbx_seq_one_letter_code
_entity_poly.pdbx_strand_id
1 'polypeptide(L)'
;MLLPGHIAYIWGGYANCGNYPPFLKKHKLYFSQAIIWDKQHPVLTRKDFMGAHEWAFYCWKEGAAHRFFGPNNATDLWHIKKVNPQSMVHLTEKPVALAVQAIQFSSQRGENVLDLFGGSGSTLMGCEQTGRHGFLMEIDELYCDVIRRRWAEFVHGAGCDWQALTPAVHPAPVPQPPTDQPQPEAAR
;
A
#
# COMPACT_ATOMS: atom_id res chain seq x y z
N MET A 1 -11.79 7.77 3.77
CA MET A 1 -11.26 8.79 2.83
C MET A 1 -10.15 9.57 3.52
N LEU A 2 -9.09 9.99 2.81
CA LEU A 2 -7.96 10.71 3.42
C LEU A 2 -8.38 12.11 3.88
N LEU A 3 -8.06 12.45 5.14
CA LEU A 3 -8.41 13.73 5.74
C LEU A 3 -7.47 14.85 5.25
N PRO A 4 -7.90 16.13 5.22
CA PRO A 4 -7.03 17.26 4.91
C PRO A 4 -5.74 17.26 5.74
N GLY A 5 -4.61 17.63 5.11
CA GLY A 5 -3.28 17.64 5.72
C GLY A 5 -2.65 16.26 5.95
N HIS A 6 -3.40 15.17 5.75
CA HIS A 6 -2.86 13.82 5.89
C HIS A 6 -2.13 13.39 4.64
N ILE A 7 -1.11 12.58 4.85
CA ILE A 7 -0.11 12.22 3.85
C ILE A 7 -0.50 10.92 3.13
N ALA A 8 -0.08 10.80 1.88
CA ALA A 8 -0.10 9.58 1.11
C ALA A 8 1.27 9.33 0.46
N TYR A 9 1.66 8.05 0.38
CA TYR A 9 2.81 7.58 -0.38
C TYR A 9 2.31 6.70 -1.51
N ILE A 10 2.63 7.06 -2.75
CA ILE A 10 2.23 6.27 -3.93
C ILE A 10 3.50 5.73 -4.58
N TRP A 11 3.74 4.44 -4.43
CA TRP A 11 4.90 3.78 -5.03
C TRP A 11 4.59 3.39 -6.48
N GLY A 12 5.40 3.87 -7.42
CA GLY A 12 5.17 3.58 -8.85
C GLY A 12 6.35 3.80 -9.77
N GLY A 13 7.49 4.29 -9.27
CA GLY A 13 8.67 4.53 -10.09
C GLY A 13 8.57 5.74 -11.03
N TYR A 14 9.71 6.14 -11.60
CA TYR A 14 9.86 7.35 -12.41
C TYR A 14 9.01 7.36 -13.70
N ALA A 15 8.67 6.18 -14.24
CA ALA A 15 7.88 6.07 -15.47
C ALA A 15 6.47 6.67 -15.32
N ASN A 16 5.99 6.83 -14.08
CA ASN A 16 4.67 7.39 -13.79
C ASN A 16 4.66 8.92 -13.56
N CYS A 17 5.80 9.61 -13.72
CA CYS A 17 5.87 11.07 -13.57
C CYS A 17 4.96 11.84 -14.54
N GLY A 18 4.66 11.28 -15.72
CA GLY A 18 3.67 11.85 -16.63
C GLY A 18 2.22 11.49 -16.28
N ASN A 19 2.01 10.37 -15.59
CA ASN A 19 0.69 9.81 -15.35
C ASN A 19 0.07 10.32 -14.05
N TYR A 20 0.78 10.22 -12.92
CA TYR A 20 0.18 10.45 -11.60
C TYR A 20 -0.07 11.93 -11.28
N PRO A 21 0.89 12.86 -11.45
CA PRO A 21 0.71 14.24 -10.99
C PRO A 21 -0.54 14.97 -11.51
N PRO A 22 -0.96 14.81 -12.79
CA PRO A 22 -2.20 15.41 -13.27
C PRO A 22 -3.45 14.96 -12.49
N PHE A 23 -3.55 13.66 -12.19
CA PHE A 23 -4.69 13.11 -11.43
C PHE A 23 -4.60 13.45 -9.94
N LEU A 24 -3.40 13.44 -9.35
CA LEU A 24 -3.20 13.87 -7.96
C LEU A 24 -3.70 15.30 -7.77
N LYS A 25 -3.28 16.22 -8.65
CA LYS A 25 -3.76 17.61 -8.67
C LYS A 25 -5.28 17.68 -8.85
N LYS A 26 -5.85 16.96 -9.81
CA LYS A 26 -7.31 16.91 -10.05
C LYS A 26 -8.09 16.52 -8.79
N HIS A 27 -7.54 15.62 -7.97
CA HIS A 27 -8.18 15.13 -6.75
C HIS A 27 -7.71 15.82 -5.46
N LYS A 28 -7.05 16.97 -5.57
CA LYS A 28 -6.56 17.78 -4.44
C LYS A 28 -5.61 17.01 -3.52
N LEU A 29 -4.79 16.15 -4.12
CA LEU A 29 -3.61 15.56 -3.51
C LEU A 29 -2.41 16.34 -4.02
N TYR A 30 -1.88 17.22 -3.17
CA TYR A 30 -0.70 18.00 -3.51
C TYR A 30 0.52 17.08 -3.56
N PHE A 31 1.14 16.98 -4.73
CA PHE A 31 2.40 16.26 -4.91
C PHE A 31 3.57 17.18 -4.54
N SER A 32 4.26 16.85 -3.45
CA SER A 32 5.31 17.71 -2.90
C SER A 32 6.70 17.33 -3.38
N GLN A 33 7.06 16.06 -3.25
CA GLN A 33 8.40 15.57 -3.57
C GLN A 33 8.38 14.08 -3.89
N ALA A 34 9.41 13.63 -4.63
CA ALA A 34 9.66 12.22 -4.81
C ALA A 34 10.54 11.69 -3.66
N ILE A 35 10.14 10.58 -3.06
CA ILE A 35 11.01 9.79 -2.19
C ILE A 35 11.69 8.74 -3.06
N ILE A 36 13.02 8.66 -2.99
CA ILE A 36 13.82 7.69 -3.71
C ILE A 36 14.20 6.59 -2.75
N TRP A 37 13.62 5.40 -2.95
CA TRP A 37 14.04 4.21 -2.24
C TRP A 37 15.26 3.60 -2.94
N ASP A 38 16.44 3.69 -2.32
CA ASP A 38 17.63 2.93 -2.70
C ASP A 38 17.55 1.49 -2.17
N LYS A 39 17.55 0.53 -3.10
CA LYS A 39 17.42 -0.90 -2.84
C LYS A 39 18.70 -1.53 -2.29
N GLN A 40 19.82 -0.79 -2.31
CA GLN A 40 21.20 -1.19 -1.97
C GLN A 40 21.82 -2.27 -2.85
N HIS A 41 20.99 -3.13 -3.45
CA HIS A 41 21.39 -4.08 -4.49
C HIS A 41 20.43 -3.99 -5.68
N PRO A 42 20.94 -3.73 -6.89
CA PRO A 42 20.10 -3.55 -8.05
C PRO A 42 19.33 -4.83 -8.43
N VAL A 43 18.23 -4.65 -9.16
CA VAL A 43 17.46 -5.77 -9.74
C VAL A 43 18.14 -6.20 -11.05
N LEU A 44 18.50 -7.48 -11.14
CA LEU A 44 19.01 -8.10 -12.37
C LEU A 44 17.95 -8.01 -13.46
N THR A 45 18.34 -7.47 -14.61
CA THR A 45 17.46 -7.21 -15.75
C THR A 45 18.26 -7.28 -17.04
N ARG A 46 17.56 -7.41 -18.17
CA ARG A 46 18.14 -7.35 -19.52
C ARG A 46 18.18 -5.93 -20.09
N LYS A 47 17.83 -4.92 -19.30
CA LYS A 47 17.93 -3.49 -19.67
C LYS A 47 19.37 -3.00 -19.54
N ASP A 48 19.68 -1.90 -20.21
CA ASP A 48 21.00 -1.25 -20.18
C ASP A 48 21.43 -0.86 -18.76
N PHE A 49 20.48 -0.43 -17.93
CA PHE A 49 20.71 -0.09 -16.52
C PHE A 49 19.90 -0.99 -15.59
N MET A 50 20.57 -1.47 -14.54
CA MET A 50 19.93 -2.26 -13.50
C MET A 50 19.18 -1.36 -12.51
N GLY A 51 17.93 -1.69 -12.22
CA GLY A 51 17.08 -0.88 -11.34
C GLY A 51 17.57 -0.93 -9.88
N ALA A 52 18.32 0.08 -9.45
CA ALA A 52 18.84 0.21 -8.09
C ALA A 52 17.89 0.95 -7.13
N HIS A 53 16.89 1.66 -7.66
CA HIS A 53 15.98 2.45 -6.85
C HIS A 53 14.52 2.37 -7.32
N GLU A 54 13.61 2.92 -6.52
CA GLU A 54 12.20 3.11 -6.87
C GLU A 54 11.69 4.45 -6.32
N TRP A 55 10.77 5.10 -7.03
CA TRP A 55 10.18 6.37 -6.62
C TRP A 55 8.85 6.13 -5.90
N ALA A 56 8.65 6.84 -4.79
CA ALA A 56 7.36 7.14 -4.20
C ALA A 56 6.99 8.60 -4.43
N PHE A 57 5.74 8.85 -4.82
CA PHE A 57 5.18 10.18 -4.86
C PHE A 57 4.67 10.51 -3.44
N TYR A 58 5.36 11.42 -2.74
CA TYR A 58 4.95 11.89 -1.42
C TYR A 58 3.98 13.06 -1.57
N CYS A 59 2.78 12.86 -1.06
CA CYS A 59 1.66 13.77 -1.26
C CYS A 59 0.94 14.04 0.07
N TRP A 60 0.14 15.11 0.11
CA TRP A 60 -0.87 15.27 1.16
C TRP A 60 -2.17 15.84 0.61
N LYS A 61 -3.27 15.58 1.32
CA LYS A 61 -4.58 16.14 0.98
C LYS A 61 -4.59 17.65 1.24
N GLU A 62 -4.97 18.44 0.25
CA GLU A 62 -5.14 19.88 0.42
C GLU A 62 -6.27 20.22 1.41
N GLY A 63 -6.24 21.45 1.94
CA GLY A 63 -7.25 21.98 2.88
C GLY A 63 -6.76 22.08 4.32
N ALA A 64 -5.54 21.64 4.63
CA ALA A 64 -4.85 21.88 5.88
C ALA A 64 -3.33 21.77 5.68
N ALA A 65 -2.54 22.22 6.66
CA ALA A 65 -1.11 22.01 6.68
C ALA A 65 -0.78 20.51 6.77
N HIS A 66 0.31 20.08 6.14
CA HIS A 66 0.73 18.68 6.17
C HIS A 66 1.16 18.25 7.58
N ARG A 67 0.91 16.99 7.93
CA ARG A 67 1.23 16.42 9.25
C ARG A 67 2.47 15.53 9.19
N PHE A 68 3.66 16.13 9.18
CA PHE A 68 4.93 15.40 9.18
C PHE A 68 5.48 15.23 10.60
N PHE A 69 5.88 14.01 10.94
CA PHE A 69 6.41 13.62 12.27
C PHE A 69 7.82 13.01 12.19
N GLY A 70 8.46 13.06 11.01
CA GLY A 70 9.84 12.64 10.86
C GLY A 70 10.85 13.67 11.41
N PRO A 71 12.15 13.34 11.37
CA PRO A 71 13.19 14.27 11.81
C PRO A 71 13.29 15.48 10.87
N ASN A 72 13.71 16.63 11.41
CA ASN A 72 13.83 17.89 10.65
C ASN A 72 14.80 17.80 9.45
N ASN A 73 15.73 16.85 9.48
CA ASN A 73 16.72 16.58 8.44
C ASN A 73 16.49 15.24 7.72
N ALA A 74 15.25 14.73 7.73
CA ALA A 74 14.91 13.54 6.97
C ALA A 74 15.25 13.74 5.49
N THR A 75 16.05 12.83 4.92
CA THR A 75 16.36 12.83 3.50
C THR A 75 15.23 12.19 2.71
N ASP A 76 15.06 12.62 1.47
CA ASP A 76 14.17 12.01 0.49
C ASP A 76 14.79 10.75 -0.17
N LEU A 77 16.07 10.48 0.07
CA LEU A 77 16.74 9.23 -0.26
C LEU A 77 16.71 8.26 0.92
N TRP A 78 16.04 7.12 0.75
CA TRP A 78 15.85 6.10 1.79
C TRP A 78 16.66 4.85 1.45
N HIS A 79 17.66 4.53 2.27
CA HIS A 79 18.52 3.37 2.11
C HIS A 79 17.94 2.17 2.86
N ILE A 80 17.09 1.39 2.18
CA ILE A 80 16.44 0.22 2.78
C ILE A 80 16.71 -0.99 1.88
N LYS A 81 17.31 -2.05 2.44
CA LYS A 81 17.58 -3.26 1.67
C LYS A 81 16.27 -3.87 1.16
N LYS A 82 16.20 -4.18 -0.13
CA LYS A 82 15.07 -4.94 -0.70
C LYS A 82 14.97 -6.35 -0.11
N VAL A 83 13.76 -6.91 -0.15
CA VAL A 83 13.55 -8.31 0.22
C VAL A 83 14.34 -9.20 -0.74
N ASN A 84 14.95 -10.25 -0.18
CA ASN A 84 15.70 -11.22 -0.97
C ASN A 84 14.74 -11.95 -1.94
N PRO A 85 14.98 -11.95 -3.26
CA PRO A 85 14.10 -12.59 -4.23
C PRO A 85 13.75 -14.05 -3.92
N GLN A 86 14.70 -14.82 -3.38
CA GLN A 86 14.48 -16.22 -2.99
C GLN A 86 13.56 -16.39 -1.78
N SER A 87 13.32 -15.32 -1.02
CA SER A 87 12.49 -15.31 0.18
C SER A 87 11.18 -14.55 -0.02
N MET A 88 10.94 -13.99 -1.21
CA MET A 88 9.71 -13.26 -1.48
C MET A 88 8.53 -14.20 -1.55
N VAL A 89 7.40 -13.74 -1.02
CA VAL A 89 6.10 -14.43 -1.13
C VAL A 89 5.16 -13.73 -2.12
N HIS A 90 5.60 -12.61 -2.69
CA HIS A 90 4.91 -11.82 -3.69
C HIS A 90 5.91 -11.20 -4.68
N LEU A 91 5.54 -11.08 -5.96
CA LEU A 91 6.43 -10.63 -7.04
C LEU A 91 7.02 -9.23 -6.84
N THR A 92 6.22 -8.31 -6.28
CA THR A 92 6.59 -6.91 -6.04
C THR A 92 6.67 -6.58 -4.54
N GLU A 93 7.05 -7.56 -3.73
CA GLU A 93 7.15 -7.40 -2.27
C GLU A 93 8.08 -6.24 -1.88
N LYS A 94 7.54 -5.33 -1.06
CA LYS A 94 8.29 -4.24 -0.46
C LYS A 94 8.71 -4.63 0.97
N PRO A 95 9.95 -4.30 1.41
CA PRO A 95 10.36 -4.57 2.78
C PRO A 95 9.49 -3.81 3.78
N VAL A 96 9.12 -4.46 4.88
CA VAL A 96 8.30 -3.88 5.97
C VAL A 96 8.89 -2.58 6.51
N ALA A 97 10.22 -2.46 6.54
CA ALA A 97 10.91 -1.26 6.98
C ALA A 97 10.51 0.02 6.21
N LEU A 98 10.16 -0.09 4.91
CA LEU A 98 9.64 1.06 4.15
C LEU A 98 8.31 1.55 4.71
N ALA A 99 7.40 0.61 5.00
CA ALA A 99 6.10 0.93 5.56
C ALA A 99 6.26 1.52 6.98
N VAL A 100 7.11 0.92 7.82
CA VAL A 100 7.40 1.43 9.17
C VAL A 100 7.86 2.89 9.13
N GLN A 101 8.86 3.20 8.29
CA GLN A 101 9.38 4.56 8.19
C GLN A 101 8.33 5.54 7.66
N ALA A 102 7.61 5.17 6.59
CA ALA A 102 6.53 6.00 6.05
C ALA A 102 5.44 6.29 7.09
N ILE A 103 4.97 5.26 7.80
CA ILE A 103 3.93 5.38 8.84
C ILE A 103 4.40 6.27 9.98
N GLN A 104 5.63 6.09 10.48
CA GLN A 104 6.17 6.91 11.56
C GLN A 104 6.29 8.38 11.18
N PHE A 105 6.61 8.69 9.92
CA PHE A 105 6.78 10.06 9.45
C PHE A 105 5.45 10.76 9.13
N SER A 106 4.34 10.02 9.02
CA SER A 106 3.07 10.54 8.49
C SER A 106 1.85 10.37 9.39
N SER A 107 2.00 9.67 10.52
CA SER A 107 0.91 9.39 11.45
C SER A 107 1.41 9.28 12.88
N GLN A 108 0.51 9.28 13.85
CA GLN A 108 0.75 8.99 15.26
C GLN A 108 0.22 7.61 15.64
N ARG A 109 0.63 7.11 16.82
CA ARG A 109 0.13 5.83 17.35
C ARG A 109 -1.39 5.88 17.51
N GLY A 110 -2.07 4.77 17.21
CA GLY A 110 -3.52 4.66 17.23
C GLY A 110 -4.24 5.30 16.04
N GLU A 111 -3.52 5.94 15.11
CA GLU A 111 -4.14 6.43 13.87
C GLU A 111 -4.31 5.31 12.84
N ASN A 112 -5.21 5.57 11.87
CA ASN A 112 -5.55 4.64 10.81
C ASN A 112 -4.62 4.81 9.60
N VAL A 113 -4.19 3.70 9.03
CA VAL A 113 -3.42 3.63 7.79
C VAL A 113 -4.22 2.80 6.79
N LEU A 114 -4.41 3.34 5.59
CA LEU A 114 -5.14 2.68 4.50
C LEU A 114 -4.16 2.32 3.37
N ASP A 115 -4.20 1.07 2.94
CA ASP A 115 -3.49 0.59 1.78
C ASP A 115 -4.48 -0.10 0.83
N LEU A 116 -4.56 0.40 -0.40
CA LEU A 116 -5.52 -0.07 -1.40
C LEU A 116 -4.93 -1.18 -2.29
N PHE A 117 -3.65 -1.50 -2.11
CA PHE A 117 -2.90 -2.49 -2.89
C PHE A 117 -2.02 -3.31 -1.95
N GLY A 118 -2.68 -4.10 -1.09
CA GLY A 118 -2.06 -4.79 0.03
C GLY A 118 -0.90 -5.71 -0.36
N GLY A 119 -0.98 -6.35 -1.53
CA GLY A 119 0.03 -7.23 -2.09
C GLY A 119 0.48 -8.26 -1.06
N SER A 120 1.72 -8.12 -0.57
CA SER A 120 2.29 -9.05 0.40
C SER A 120 1.97 -8.72 1.87
N GLY A 121 1.29 -7.61 2.16
CA GLY A 121 0.87 -7.22 3.52
C GLY A 121 1.88 -6.39 4.30
N SER A 122 2.94 -5.90 3.67
CA SER A 122 4.02 -5.16 4.35
C SER A 122 3.51 -3.94 5.14
N THR A 123 2.47 -3.26 4.63
CA THR A 123 1.85 -2.12 5.33
C THR A 123 1.16 -2.55 6.61
N LEU A 124 0.44 -3.69 6.61
CA LEU A 124 -0.22 -4.22 7.80
C LEU A 124 0.82 -4.58 8.87
N MET A 125 1.94 -5.19 8.46
CA MET A 125 3.04 -5.50 9.38
C MET A 125 3.68 -4.24 9.96
N GLY A 126 3.85 -3.21 9.13
CA GLY A 126 4.34 -1.90 9.57
C GLY A 126 3.39 -1.25 10.57
N CYS A 127 2.08 -1.37 10.36
CA CYS A 127 1.07 -0.88 11.30
C CYS A 127 1.17 -1.58 12.65
N GLU A 128 1.26 -2.91 12.66
CA GLU A 128 1.41 -3.71 13.89
C GLU A 128 2.66 -3.28 14.68
N GLN A 129 3.83 -3.22 14.02
CA GLN A 129 5.10 -2.82 14.65
C GLN A 129 5.08 -1.40 15.22
N THR A 130 4.32 -0.51 14.59
CA THR A 130 4.29 0.91 14.97
C THR A 130 3.08 1.26 15.84
N GLY A 131 2.16 0.34 16.07
CA GLY A 131 0.92 0.57 16.83
C GLY A 131 -0.05 1.50 16.12
N ARG A 132 -0.28 1.30 14.81
CA ARG A 132 -1.34 1.93 14.01
C ARG A 132 -2.39 0.89 13.62
N HIS A 133 -3.59 1.33 13.28
CA HIS A 133 -4.63 0.45 12.76
C HIS A 133 -4.51 0.37 11.23
N GLY A 134 -4.11 -0.79 10.71
CA GLY A 134 -3.97 -1.03 9.28
C GLY A 134 -5.27 -1.51 8.64
N PHE A 135 -5.68 -0.87 7.55
CA PHE A 135 -6.79 -1.29 6.70
C PHE A 135 -6.25 -1.56 5.31
N LEU A 136 -6.35 -2.80 4.85
CA LEU A 136 -5.80 -3.23 3.56
C LEU A 136 -6.93 -3.68 2.63
N MET A 137 -6.76 -3.38 1.35
CA MET A 137 -7.50 -4.02 0.26
C MET A 137 -6.53 -4.75 -0.66
N GLU A 138 -6.91 -5.95 -1.08
CA GLU A 138 -6.21 -6.73 -2.09
C GLU A 138 -7.25 -7.42 -2.97
N ILE A 139 -7.04 -7.42 -4.28
CA ILE A 139 -8.01 -7.93 -5.25
C ILE A 139 -7.84 -9.44 -5.47
N ASP A 140 -6.62 -9.95 -5.33
CA ASP A 140 -6.32 -11.36 -5.49
C ASP A 140 -6.53 -12.11 -4.17
N GLU A 141 -7.48 -13.04 -4.16
CA GLU A 141 -7.82 -13.85 -2.99
C GLU A 141 -6.62 -14.65 -2.45
N LEU A 142 -5.71 -15.11 -3.32
CA LEU A 142 -4.51 -15.83 -2.90
C LEU A 142 -3.55 -14.90 -2.15
N TYR A 143 -3.45 -13.64 -2.58
CA TYR A 143 -2.65 -12.65 -1.85
C TYR A 143 -3.34 -12.18 -0.56
N CYS A 144 -4.67 -12.15 -0.51
CA CYS A 144 -5.40 -11.98 0.76
C CYS A 144 -5.01 -13.07 1.78
N ASP A 145 -4.92 -14.33 1.36
CA ASP A 145 -4.46 -15.43 2.23
C ASP A 145 -2.99 -15.29 2.64
N VAL A 146 -2.12 -14.82 1.74
CA VAL A 146 -0.73 -14.48 2.09
C VAL A 146 -0.70 -13.41 3.19
N ILE A 147 -1.46 -12.33 3.05
CA ILE A 147 -1.53 -11.25 4.06
C ILE A 147 -2.02 -11.79 5.41
N ARG A 148 -3.14 -12.53 5.40
CA ARG A 148 -3.76 -13.15 6.57
C ARG A 148 -2.78 -14.05 7.33
N ARG A 149 -2.15 -14.99 6.62
CA ARG A 149 -1.15 -15.91 7.19
C ARG A 149 0.03 -15.15 7.78
N ARG A 150 0.64 -14.22 7.01
CA ARG A 150 1.82 -13.47 7.47
C ARG A 150 1.54 -12.66 8.72
N TRP A 151 0.39 -11.99 8.78
CA TRP A 151 0.01 -11.23 9.96
C TRP A 151 -0.21 -12.14 11.16
N ALA A 152 -0.94 -13.25 10.98
CA ALA A 152 -1.18 -14.20 12.06
C ALA A 152 0.12 -14.80 12.60
N GLU A 153 1.03 -15.24 11.72
CA GLU A 153 2.35 -15.78 12.12
C GLU A 153 3.22 -14.75 12.84
N PHE A 154 3.11 -13.48 12.47
CA PHE A 154 3.84 -12.41 13.14
C PHE A 154 3.31 -12.10 14.54
N VAL A 155 1.98 -12.07 14.72
CA VAL A 155 1.34 -11.72 15.99
C VAL A 155 1.27 -12.91 16.94
N HIS A 156 1.00 -14.11 16.41
CA HIS A 156 0.71 -15.32 17.20
C HIS A 156 1.81 -16.38 17.11
N GLY A 157 2.86 -16.13 16.33
CA GLY A 157 4.00 -17.04 16.16
C GLY A 157 3.91 -17.92 14.92
N ALA A 158 5.08 -18.30 14.42
CA ALA A 158 5.22 -19.14 13.23
C ALA A 158 4.49 -20.48 13.38
N GLY A 159 3.75 -20.89 12.33
CA GLY A 159 3.01 -22.15 12.32
C GLY A 159 1.69 -22.13 13.10
N CYS A 160 1.21 -20.97 13.57
CA CYS A 160 -0.12 -20.85 14.16
C CYS A 160 -1.23 -21.25 13.17
N ASP A 161 -2.40 -21.62 13.71
CA ASP A 161 -3.61 -21.83 12.90
C ASP A 161 -4.18 -20.48 12.43
N TRP A 162 -3.53 -19.93 11.41
CA TRP A 162 -3.89 -18.62 10.87
C TRP A 162 -5.30 -18.58 10.30
N GLN A 163 -5.83 -19.71 9.81
CA GLN A 163 -7.18 -19.78 9.23
C GLN A 163 -8.24 -19.59 10.30
N ALA A 164 -8.05 -20.21 11.47
CA ALA A 164 -8.92 -19.99 12.63
C ALA A 164 -8.78 -18.57 13.22
N LEU A 165 -7.56 -18.02 13.26
CA LEU A 165 -7.29 -16.68 13.81
C LEU A 165 -7.77 -15.54 12.90
N THR A 166 -7.80 -15.77 11.59
CA THR A 166 -8.19 -14.77 10.59
C THR A 166 -9.23 -15.37 9.65
N PRO A 167 -10.44 -15.73 10.10
CA PRO A 167 -11.41 -16.41 9.26
C PRO A 167 -11.78 -15.56 8.04
N ALA A 168 -11.92 -16.21 6.88
CA ALA A 168 -12.45 -15.55 5.70
C ALA A 168 -13.90 -15.17 5.96
N VAL A 169 -14.25 -13.91 5.72
CA VAL A 169 -15.63 -13.46 5.75
C VAL A 169 -16.12 -13.45 4.32
N HIS A 170 -16.92 -14.45 3.94
CA HIS A 170 -17.59 -14.42 2.64
C HIS A 170 -18.59 -13.26 2.64
N PRO A 171 -18.57 -12.40 1.61
CA PRO A 171 -19.54 -11.32 1.52
C PRO A 171 -20.95 -11.91 1.53
N ALA A 172 -21.87 -11.24 2.22
CA ALA A 172 -23.29 -11.54 2.08
C ALA A 172 -23.66 -11.51 0.58
N PRO A 173 -24.59 -12.37 0.12
CA PRO A 173 -25.01 -12.36 -1.28
C PRO A 173 -25.37 -10.94 -1.71
N VAL A 174 -24.78 -10.47 -2.82
CA VAL A 174 -25.18 -9.19 -3.40
C VAL A 174 -26.68 -9.27 -3.69
N PRO A 175 -27.51 -8.35 -3.17
CA PRO A 175 -28.94 -8.34 -3.49
C PRO A 175 -29.13 -8.32 -5.00
N GLN A 176 -29.82 -9.32 -5.54
CA GLN A 176 -30.13 -9.35 -6.97
C GLN A 176 -31.01 -8.14 -7.30
N PRO A 177 -30.76 -7.44 -8.42
CA PRO A 177 -31.68 -6.41 -8.88
C PRO A 177 -33.08 -7.03 -9.11
N PRO A 178 -34.17 -6.29 -8.84
CA PRO A 178 -35.52 -6.82 -9.02
C PRO A 178 -35.74 -7.28 -10.46
N THR A 179 -36.30 -8.49 -10.61
CA THR A 179 -36.46 -9.22 -11.89
C THR A 179 -37.52 -8.66 -12.84
N ASP A 180 -38.17 -7.54 -12.52
CA ASP A 180 -39.19 -6.92 -13.36
C ASP A 180 -38.67 -5.66 -14.07
N GLN A 181 -38.00 -5.88 -15.20
CA GLN A 181 -38.02 -4.90 -16.29
C GLN A 181 -38.69 -5.54 -17.49
N PRO A 182 -39.84 -5.02 -17.97
CA PRO A 182 -40.50 -5.56 -19.16
C PRO A 182 -39.58 -5.42 -20.37
N GLN A 183 -39.39 -6.52 -21.10
CA GLN A 183 -38.66 -6.54 -22.37
C GLN A 183 -39.36 -5.61 -23.38
N PRO A 184 -38.64 -4.77 -24.14
CA PRO A 184 -39.26 -3.94 -25.15
C PRO A 184 -39.83 -4.82 -26.28
N GLU A 185 -41.12 -4.63 -26.59
CA GLU A 185 -41.77 -5.30 -27.71
C GLU A 185 -41.02 -5.00 -29.02
N ALA A 186 -40.72 -6.05 -29.78
CA ALA A 186 -40.12 -5.93 -31.10
C ALA A 186 -41.10 -5.18 -32.04
N ALA A 187 -40.70 -4.00 -32.48
CA ALA A 187 -41.41 -3.25 -33.50
C ALA A 187 -41.48 -4.07 -34.81
N ARG A 188 -42.70 -4.24 -35.34
CA ARG A 188 -42.97 -4.79 -36.67
C ARG A 188 -42.71 -3.77 -37.76
#